data_AF-A0A4S4K6A0-F1
#
_entry.id   AF-A0A4S4K6A0-F1
#
_cell.length_a   1.000
_cell.length_b   1.000
_cell.length_c   1.000
_cell.angle_alpha   90.00
_cell.angle_beta   90.00
_cell.angle_gamma   90.00
#
_symmetry.space_group_name_H-M   'P 1'
#
loop_
_entity.id
_entity.type
_entity.pdbx_description
1 polymer ?
#
loop_
_entity_poly.entity_id
_entity_poly.type
_entity_poly.pdbx_seq_one_letter_code
_entity_poly.pdbx_strand_id
1 'polypeptide(L)'
;MLDVVTSTIPVRNLAFHDTFGMGVANVFAALSCGVRTFDSSIAGLGGCPYSPGATGNVATEDVVHALQGSGYATAGNLTALVETGFWISEQLGRVNESRAGRAYQAAQPQKEKKEEDKKGVL
;
A
#
# COMPACT_ATOMS: atom_id res chain seq x y z
N MET A 1 -15.84 9.73 -14.88
CA MET A 1 -14.96 8.93 -15.79
C MET A 1 -15.19 7.45 -15.61
N LEU A 2 -15.00 6.89 -14.41
CA LEU A 2 -15.20 5.45 -14.18
C LEU A 2 -16.63 4.99 -14.52
N ASP A 3 -17.65 5.76 -14.15
CA ASP A 3 -19.07 5.47 -14.46
C ASP A 3 -19.37 5.35 -15.96
N VAL A 4 -18.60 6.07 -16.80
CA VAL A 4 -18.77 6.01 -18.26
C VAL A 4 -18.25 4.67 -18.80
N VAL A 5 -17.16 4.16 -18.23
CA VAL A 5 -16.59 2.88 -18.64
C VAL A 5 -17.45 1.73 -18.10
N THR A 6 -17.84 1.79 -16.82
CA THR A 6 -18.62 0.74 -16.16
C THR A 6 -20.04 0.61 -16.71
N SER A 7 -20.60 1.67 -17.33
CA SER A 7 -21.90 1.60 -18.02
C SER A 7 -21.85 0.83 -19.34
N THR A 8 -20.65 0.66 -19.92
CA THR A 8 -20.47 0.00 -21.22
C THR A 8 -19.85 -1.38 -21.08
N ILE A 9 -18.86 -1.53 -20.19
CA ILE A 9 -18.14 -2.78 -19.97
C ILE A 9 -17.93 -3.06 -18.48
N PRO A 10 -18.00 -4.33 -18.04
CA PRO A 10 -17.67 -4.69 -16.67
C PRO A 10 -16.18 -4.44 -16.37
N VAL A 11 -15.90 -3.53 -15.44
CA VAL A 11 -14.54 -3.29 -14.94
C VAL A 11 -14.26 -4.25 -13.79
N ARG A 12 -13.29 -5.15 -13.99
CA ARG A 12 -12.92 -6.17 -12.98
C ARG A 12 -11.67 -5.82 -12.19
N ASN A 13 -10.74 -5.09 -12.79
CA ASN A 13 -9.45 -4.74 -12.19
C ASN A 13 -9.06 -3.31 -12.57
N LEU A 14 -8.39 -2.59 -11.67
CA LEU A 14 -7.86 -1.26 -11.89
C LEU A 14 -6.47 -1.09 -11.27
N ALA A 15 -5.61 -0.34 -11.95
CA ALA A 15 -4.30 0.06 -11.45
C ALA A 15 -4.26 1.58 -11.28
N PHE A 16 -3.67 2.05 -10.18
CA PHE A 16 -3.48 3.48 -9.94
C PHE A 16 -2.01 3.79 -9.63
N HIS A 17 -1.55 4.91 -10.17
CA HIS A 17 -0.27 5.51 -9.79
C HIS A 17 -0.47 6.52 -8.67
N ASP A 18 0.57 6.71 -7.84
CA ASP A 18 0.53 7.61 -6.69
C ASP A 18 1.38 8.88 -6.87
N THR A 19 1.62 9.29 -8.12
CA THR A 19 2.40 10.49 -8.48
C THR A 19 1.99 11.74 -7.70
N PHE A 20 0.69 11.92 -7.47
CA PHE A 20 0.12 13.06 -6.76
C PHE A 20 -0.54 12.69 -5.42
N GLY A 21 -0.23 11.51 -4.86
CA GLY A 21 -0.80 11.08 -3.58
C GLY A 21 -2.28 10.70 -3.62
N MET A 22 -2.82 10.40 -4.80
CA MET A 22 -4.25 10.12 -5.02
C MET A 22 -4.57 8.63 -5.17
N GLY A 23 -3.57 7.73 -5.14
CA GLY A 23 -3.73 6.32 -5.44
C GLY A 23 -4.74 5.63 -4.53
N VAL A 24 -4.57 5.76 -3.20
CA VAL A 24 -5.50 5.17 -2.21
C VAL A 24 -6.90 5.79 -2.30
N ALA A 25 -7.00 7.11 -2.48
CA ALA A 25 -8.28 7.79 -2.64
C ALA A 25 -9.05 7.27 -3.87
N ASN A 26 -8.35 7.03 -4.98
CA ASN A 26 -8.92 6.46 -6.19
C ASN A 26 -9.36 5.00 -6.01
N VAL A 27 -8.65 4.21 -5.20
CA VAL A 27 -9.11 2.86 -4.81
C VAL A 27 -10.47 2.93 -4.10
N PHE A 28 -10.65 3.84 -3.13
CA PHE A 28 -11.94 4.00 -2.45
C PHE A 28 -13.05 4.52 -3.36
N ALA A 29 -12.74 5.44 -4.27
CA ALA A 29 -13.69 5.88 -5.29
C ALA A 29 -14.15 4.69 -6.17
N ALA A 30 -13.20 3.86 -6.63
CA ALA A 30 -13.52 2.69 -7.44
C ALA A 30 -14.26 1.59 -6.67
N LEU A 31 -13.99 1.43 -5.37
CA LEU A 31 -14.77 0.55 -4.49
C LEU A 31 -16.25 0.92 -4.48
N SER A 32 -16.54 2.22 -4.48
CA SER A 32 -17.91 2.77 -4.49
C SER A 32 -18.64 2.46 -5.81
N CYS A 33 -17.89 2.30 -6.90
CA CYS A 33 -18.38 1.86 -8.21
C CYS A 33 -18.44 0.32 -8.35
N GLY A 34 -18.20 -0.45 -7.28
CA GLY A 34 -18.31 -1.91 -7.27
C GLY A 34 -17.04 -2.68 -7.68
N VAL A 35 -15.93 -2.01 -7.99
CA VAL A 35 -14.65 -2.67 -8.31
C VAL A 35 -14.08 -3.32 -7.05
N ARG A 36 -13.50 -4.53 -7.17
CA ARG A 36 -12.98 -5.29 -6.01
C ARG A 36 -11.55 -5.84 -6.17
N THR A 37 -10.94 -5.65 -7.34
CA THR A 37 -9.56 -6.04 -7.59
C THR A 37 -8.77 -4.80 -7.99
N PHE A 38 -7.61 -4.62 -7.37
CA PHE A 38 -6.74 -3.49 -7.60
C PHE A 38 -5.29 -3.95 -7.72
N ASP A 39 -4.62 -3.51 -8.77
CA ASP A 39 -3.18 -3.70 -8.91
C ASP A 39 -2.44 -2.64 -8.08
N SER A 40 -1.43 -3.10 -7.36
CA SER A 40 -0.53 -2.27 -6.55
C SER A 40 0.87 -2.85 -6.63
N SER A 41 1.85 -2.14 -6.06
CA SER A 41 3.23 -2.64 -6.02
C SER A 41 3.80 -2.54 -4.62
N ILE A 42 4.48 -3.59 -4.18
CA ILE A 42 5.15 -3.62 -2.87
C ILE A 42 6.08 -2.41 -2.74
N ALA A 43 6.18 -1.78 -1.57
CA ALA A 43 7.02 -0.60 -1.34
C ALA A 43 6.82 0.59 -2.32
N GLY A 44 5.69 0.63 -3.04
CA GLY A 44 5.48 1.60 -4.13
C GLY A 44 6.47 1.42 -5.29
N LEU A 45 6.90 0.18 -5.56
CA LEU A 45 7.80 -0.10 -6.68
C LEU A 45 7.18 0.33 -8.03
N GLY A 46 8.06 0.64 -8.96
CA GLY A 46 7.74 1.28 -10.23
C GLY A 46 8.28 2.71 -10.31
N GLY A 47 7.74 3.46 -11.27
CA GLY A 47 8.28 4.73 -11.72
C GLY A 47 8.88 4.59 -13.12
N CYS A 48 8.78 5.63 -13.94
CA CYS A 48 9.31 5.61 -15.30
C CYS A 48 10.62 6.41 -15.32
N PRO A 49 11.76 5.82 -15.73
CA PRO A 49 13.03 6.55 -15.82
C PRO A 49 12.96 7.71 -16.83
N TYR A 50 11.97 7.71 -17.73
CA TYR A 50 11.74 8.74 -18.73
C TYR A 50 10.72 9.82 -18.29
N SER A 51 10.08 9.68 -17.13
CA SER A 51 9.08 10.65 -16.62
C SER A 51 9.55 11.23 -15.29
N PRO A 52 10.23 12.40 -15.30
CA PRO A 52 10.68 13.05 -14.09
C PRO A 52 9.51 13.30 -13.13
N GLY A 53 9.60 12.77 -11.91
CA GLY A 53 8.59 12.95 -10.86
C GLY A 53 7.48 11.90 -10.80
N ALA A 54 7.47 10.89 -11.68
CA ALA A 54 6.56 9.75 -11.54
C ALA A 54 6.97 8.88 -10.33
N THR A 55 6.30 9.04 -9.19
CA THR A 55 6.65 8.37 -7.91
C THR A 55 6.36 6.87 -7.89
N GLY A 56 5.62 6.35 -8.88
CA GLY A 56 5.41 4.91 -9.08
C GLY A 56 3.95 4.49 -8.93
N ASN A 57 3.75 3.18 -8.70
CA ASN A 57 2.43 2.61 -8.45
C ASN A 57 1.98 2.96 -7.03
N VAL A 58 0.67 2.86 -6.76
CA VAL A 58 0.20 2.87 -5.38
C VAL A 58 0.81 1.69 -4.60
N ALA A 59 1.31 1.97 -3.39
CA ALA A 59 1.97 0.97 -2.57
C ALA A 59 0.97 -0.07 -2.04
N THR A 60 1.31 -1.36 -2.12
CA THR A 60 0.45 -2.45 -1.63
C THR A 60 0.14 -2.31 -0.15
N GLU A 61 1.12 -1.93 0.66
CA GLU A 61 0.99 -1.74 2.10
C GLU A 61 0.05 -0.58 2.43
N ASP A 62 0.09 0.51 1.66
CA ASP A 62 -0.79 1.67 1.83
C ASP A 62 -2.25 1.31 1.53
N VAL A 63 -2.48 0.55 0.45
CA VAL A 63 -3.81 0.04 0.08
C VAL A 63 -4.32 -0.92 1.15
N VAL A 64 -3.53 -1.94 1.52
CA VAL A 64 -3.94 -2.95 2.51
C VAL A 64 -4.23 -2.29 3.86
N HIS A 65 -3.35 -1.41 4.33
CA HIS A 65 -3.55 -0.67 5.58
C HIS A 65 -4.87 0.12 5.56
N ALA A 66 -5.11 0.90 4.50
CA ALA A 66 -6.29 1.75 4.41
C ALA A 66 -7.59 0.94 4.32
N LEU A 67 -7.59 -0.13 3.53
CA LEU A 67 -8.74 -1.03 3.39
C LEU A 67 -9.06 -1.76 4.70
N GLN A 68 -8.06 -2.39 5.33
CA GLN A 68 -8.25 -3.07 6.62
C GLN A 68 -8.71 -2.11 7.71
N GLY A 69 -8.11 -0.92 7.78
CA GLY A 69 -8.49 0.14 8.73
C GLY A 69 -9.91 0.67 8.51
N SER A 70 -10.45 0.52 7.29
CA SER A 70 -11.82 0.90 6.93
C SER A 70 -12.81 -0.28 7.01
N GLY A 71 -12.39 -1.44 7.54
CA GLY A 71 -13.25 -2.61 7.74
C GLY A 71 -13.38 -3.54 6.53
N TYR A 72 -12.63 -3.31 5.45
CA TYR A 72 -12.60 -4.22 4.31
C TYR A 72 -11.66 -5.39 4.58
N ALA A 73 -12.11 -6.60 4.19
CA ALA A 73 -11.24 -7.76 4.14
C ALA A 73 -10.28 -7.62 2.95
N THR A 74 -9.00 -7.87 3.19
CA THR A 74 -7.97 -7.93 2.15
C THR A 74 -7.23 -9.26 2.24
N ALA A 75 -6.68 -9.71 1.11
CA ALA A 75 -5.68 -10.76 1.13
C ALA A 75 -4.34 -10.18 1.62
N GLY A 76 -3.54 -11.01 2.29
CA GLY A 76 -2.17 -10.67 2.70
C GLY A 76 -2.02 -10.28 4.17
N ASN A 77 -0.83 -10.55 4.70
CA ASN A 77 -0.41 -10.17 6.05
C ASN A 77 0.36 -8.84 5.97
N LEU A 78 -0.18 -7.78 6.56
CA LEU A 78 0.41 -6.44 6.48
C LEU A 78 1.84 -6.40 7.04
N THR A 79 2.14 -7.10 8.13
CA THR A 79 3.50 -7.16 8.68
C THR A 79 4.48 -7.80 7.68
N ALA A 80 4.11 -8.94 7.11
CA ALA A 80 4.95 -9.62 6.12
C ALA A 80 5.16 -8.78 4.84
N LEU A 81 4.12 -8.04 4.42
CA LEU A 81 4.23 -7.10 3.30
C LEU A 81 5.22 -5.98 3.63
N VAL A 82 5.15 -5.38 4.81
CA VAL A 82 6.08 -4.33 5.24
C VAL A 82 7.52 -4.84 5.26
N GLU A 83 7.77 -6.01 5.85
CA GLU A 83 9.09 -6.65 5.86
C GLU A 83 9.63 -6.88 4.44
N THR A 84 8.78 -7.42 3.57
CA THR A 84 9.12 -7.65 2.15
C THR A 84 9.44 -6.34 1.44
N GLY A 85 8.67 -5.28 1.69
CA GLY A 85 8.88 -3.96 1.10
C GLY A 85 10.21 -3.33 1.51
N PHE A 86 10.62 -3.48 2.76
CA PHE A 86 11.95 -3.03 3.20
C PHE A 86 13.08 -3.87 2.62
N TRP A 87 12.94 -5.20 2.65
CA TRP A 87 13.93 -6.10 2.06
C TRP A 87 14.19 -5.76 0.59
N ILE A 88 13.15 -5.66 -0.24
CA ILE A 88 13.34 -5.39 -1.67
C ILE A 88 13.87 -3.99 -1.94
N SER A 89 13.49 -3.00 -1.14
CA SER A 89 13.99 -1.63 -1.26
C SER A 89 15.50 -1.57 -1.00
N GLU A 90 15.99 -2.32 -0.01
CA GLU A 90 17.41 -2.48 0.28
C GLU A 90 18.16 -3.14 -0.89
N GLN A 91 17.63 -4.25 -1.44
CA GLN A 91 18.25 -4.93 -2.57
C GLN A 91 18.40 -4.03 -3.80
N LEU A 92 17.46 -3.11 -3.99
CA LEU A 92 17.43 -2.17 -5.12
C LEU A 92 18.18 -0.85 -4.83
N GLY A 93 18.71 -0.67 -3.61
CA GLY A 93 19.37 0.57 -3.22
C GLY A 93 18.45 1.81 -3.29
N ARG A 94 17.15 1.63 -3.02
CA ARG A 94 16.14 2.70 -3.08
C ARG A 94 15.39 2.84 -1.76
N VAL A 95 14.69 3.95 -1.60
CA VAL A 95 13.79 4.16 -0.46
C VAL A 95 12.47 3.42 -0.67
N ASN A 96 11.89 2.93 0.43
CA ASN A 96 10.53 2.41 0.45
C ASN A 96 9.53 3.58 0.44
N GLU A 97 8.71 3.68 -0.60
CA GLU A 97 7.77 4.79 -0.81
C GLU A 97 6.45 4.59 -0.05
N SER A 98 6.19 3.41 0.50
CA SER A 98 4.99 3.16 1.30
C SER A 98 4.98 4.03 2.57
N ARG A 99 3.94 4.85 2.72
CA ARG A 99 3.73 5.67 3.92
C ARG A 99 3.36 4.79 5.11
N ALA A 100 2.47 3.82 4.90
CA ALA A 100 2.09 2.85 5.91
C ALA A 100 3.32 2.02 6.32
N GLY A 101 4.05 1.43 5.37
CA GLY A 101 5.24 0.62 5.64
C GLY A 101 6.27 1.35 6.51
N ARG A 102 6.61 2.60 6.17
CA ARG A 102 7.51 3.42 7.01
C ARG A 102 6.96 3.66 8.42
N ALA A 103 5.66 3.91 8.56
CA ALA A 103 5.04 4.07 9.87
C ALA A 103 5.09 2.77 10.70
N TYR A 104 4.83 1.62 10.08
CA TYR A 104 4.92 0.31 10.75
C TYR A 104 6.35 -0.01 11.20
N GLN A 105 7.35 0.22 10.36
CA GLN A 105 8.74 -0.04 10.74
C GLN A 105 9.21 0.90 11.85
N ALA A 106 8.83 2.19 11.82
CA ALA A 106 9.15 3.11 12.91
C ALA A 106 8.51 2.71 14.26
N ALA A 107 7.39 2.00 14.23
CA ALA A 107 6.68 1.55 15.43
C ALA A 107 7.19 0.21 16.00
N GLN A 108 7.96 -0.60 15.25
CA GLN A 108 8.46 -1.90 15.71
C GLN A 108 9.36 -1.82 16.96
N PRO A 109 10.36 -0.92 17.04
CA PRO A 109 11.22 -0.81 18.22
C PRO A 109 10.46 -0.44 19.51
N GLN A 110 9.30 0.22 19.38
CA GLN A 110 8.43 0.56 20.52
C GLN A 110 7.58 -0.62 20.99
N LYS A 111 7.25 -1.56 20.09
CA LYS A 111 6.51 -2.78 20.45
C LYS A 111 7.42 -3.78 21.16
N GLU A 112 8.64 -3.95 20.68
CA GLU A 112 9.64 -4.84 21.28
C GLU A 112 9.97 -4.42 22.71
N LYS A 113 10.26 -3.13 22.95
CA LYS A 113 10.46 -2.59 24.31
C LYS A 113 9.26 -2.82 25.22
N LYS A 114 8.04 -2.60 24.74
CA LYS A 114 6.82 -2.85 25.53
C LYS A 114 6.60 -4.33 25.85
N GLU A 115 7.02 -5.25 24.99
CA GLU A 115 6.95 -6.68 25.26
C GLU A 115 8.05 -7.15 26.22
N GLU A 116 9.26 -6.60 26.11
CA GLU A 116 10.36 -6.83 27.05
C GLU A 116 9.99 -6.32 28.45
N ASP A 117 9.46 -5.10 28.56
CA ASP A 117 9.00 -4.51 29.82
C ASP A 117 7.89 -5.35 30.46
N LYS A 118 6.96 -5.91 29.66
CA LYS A 118 5.91 -6.82 30.17
C LYS A 118 6.45 -8.16 30.65
N LYS A 119 7.52 -8.68 30.03
CA LYS A 119 8.16 -9.95 30.42
C LYS A 119 9.06 -9.80 31.63
N GLY A 120 9.64 -8.62 31.86
CA GLY A 120 10.49 -8.31 33.02
C GLY A 120 9.75 -7.98 34.31
N VAL A 121 8.41 -7.94 34.29
CA VAL A 121 7.53 -7.66 35.45
C VAL A 121 6.90 -8.95 36.03
N LEU A 122 7.33 -10.13 35.59
CA LEU A 122 6.94 -11.44 36.12
C LEU A 122 8.04 -12.08 36.98
#